data_AF-A0A9D5G9B0-F1
#
_entry.id   AF-A0A9D5G9B0-F1
#
_cell.length_a   1.000
_cell.length_b   1.000
_cell.length_c   1.000
_cell.angle_alpha   90.00
_cell.angle_beta   90.00
_cell.angle_gamma   90.00
#
_symmetry.space_group_name_H-M   'P 1'
#
loop_
_entity.id
_entity.type
_entity.pdbx_description
1 polymer ?
#
loop_
_entity_poly.entity_id
_entity_poly.type
_entity_poly.pdbx_seq_one_letter_code
_entity_poly.pdbx_strand_id
1 'polypeptide(L)'
;MAVATVASLLAACAPHAPGIADPVRVDGHCSPRVARITGIRSVLTSTNDKLGSADAPSLREIRAAVQSGDGAIAYWNDQRLALPHVSQQLGEADGYARIRAIAIPPQPLGAQYRHVYLLVRDHGRYRWVTMQAFDMQDVCVEGHVQS
;
A
#
# COMPACT_ATOMS: atom_id res chain seq x y z
N MET A 1 -54.02 -2.00 -28.38
CA MET A 1 -53.21 -1.06 -27.57
C MET A 1 -52.02 -1.84 -27.04
N ALA A 2 -50.81 -1.56 -27.53
CA ALA A 2 -49.58 -2.21 -27.07
C ALA A 2 -48.74 -1.14 -26.36
N VAL A 3 -48.44 -1.36 -25.08
CA VAL A 3 -47.57 -0.49 -24.28
C VAL A 3 -46.20 -1.14 -24.26
N ALA A 4 -45.24 -0.54 -24.95
CA ALA A 4 -43.84 -0.95 -24.92
C ALA A 4 -43.16 -0.29 -23.72
N THR A 5 -42.86 -1.07 -22.68
CA THR A 5 -42.02 -0.64 -21.56
C THR A 5 -40.56 -0.78 -21.96
N VAL A 6 -39.90 0.35 -22.18
CA VAL A 6 -38.45 0.42 -22.40
C VAL A 6 -37.76 0.33 -21.04
N ALA A 7 -37.25 -0.85 -20.69
CA ALA A 7 -36.39 -1.03 -19.52
C ALA A 7 -35.01 -0.40 -19.82
N SER A 8 -34.74 0.76 -19.22
CA SER A 8 -33.43 1.39 -19.29
C SER A 8 -32.47 0.65 -18.35
N LEU A 9 -31.61 -0.18 -18.92
CA LEU A 9 -30.45 -0.76 -18.24
C LEU A 9 -29.46 0.36 -17.93
N LEU A 10 -29.51 0.89 -16.71
CA LEU A 10 -28.42 1.68 -16.15
C LEU A 10 -27.24 0.72 -15.93
N ALA A 11 -26.34 0.66 -16.91
CA ALA A 11 -25.00 0.13 -16.71
C ALA A 11 -24.30 1.03 -15.67
N ALA A 12 -24.43 0.66 -14.40
CA ALA A 12 -23.67 1.29 -13.34
C ALA A 12 -22.20 0.96 -13.58
N CYS A 13 -21.45 1.91 -14.18
CA CYS A 13 -20.00 1.88 -14.16
C CYS A 13 -19.60 1.81 -12.69
N ALA A 14 -19.07 0.65 -12.27
CA ALA A 14 -18.44 0.53 -10.97
C ALA A 14 -17.38 1.65 -10.87
N PRO A 15 -17.33 2.42 -9.78
CA PRO A 15 -16.31 3.43 -9.63
C PRO A 15 -14.95 2.75 -9.73
N HIS A 16 -14.17 3.08 -10.75
CA HIS A 16 -12.80 2.62 -10.89
C HIS A 16 -12.05 3.05 -9.62
N ALA A 17 -11.60 2.08 -8.83
CA ALA A 17 -10.71 2.37 -7.71
C ALA A 17 -9.51 3.15 -8.28
N PRO A 18 -9.07 4.26 -7.62
CA PRO A 18 -7.90 5.00 -8.07
C PRO A 18 -6.72 4.04 -8.15
N GLY A 19 -6.05 4.01 -9.30
CA GLY A 19 -4.84 3.22 -9.45
C GLY A 19 -3.76 3.68 -8.47
N ILE A 20 -2.84 2.78 -8.15
CA ILE A 20 -1.62 3.15 -7.42
C ILE A 20 -0.67 3.86 -8.38
N ALA A 21 -0.42 5.14 -8.14
CA ALA A 21 0.53 5.95 -8.89
C ALA A 21 1.97 5.52 -8.57
N ASP A 22 2.91 5.90 -9.43
CA ASP A 22 4.32 5.68 -9.12
C ASP A 22 4.76 6.59 -7.96
N PRO A 23 5.60 6.07 -7.05
CA PRO A 23 6.10 6.86 -5.92
C PRO A 23 7.00 8.00 -6.39
N VAL A 24 6.96 9.13 -5.70
CA VAL A 24 7.82 10.30 -5.97
C VAL A 24 9.27 10.07 -5.53
N ARG A 25 9.49 9.10 -4.64
CA ARG A 25 10.81 8.69 -4.14
C ARG A 25 10.76 7.24 -3.69
N VAL A 26 11.85 6.50 -3.93
CA VAL A 26 12.08 5.17 -3.37
C VAL A 26 13.46 5.13 -2.72
N ASP A 27 13.50 4.82 -1.44
CA ASP A 27 14.72 4.54 -0.68
C ASP A 27 14.89 3.01 -0.61
N GLY A 28 15.69 2.44 -1.51
CA GLY A 28 15.94 0.99 -1.57
C GLY A 28 17.15 0.58 -0.74
N HIS A 29 17.02 -0.47 0.06
CA HIS A 29 18.10 -1.13 0.80
C HIS A 29 18.44 -2.49 0.19
N CYS A 30 18.58 -2.49 -1.14
CA CYS A 30 18.64 -3.71 -1.95
C CYS A 30 20.07 -4.13 -2.38
N SER A 31 21.12 -3.40 -1.99
CA SER A 31 22.45 -3.52 -2.62
C SER A 31 22.96 -4.97 -2.65
N PRO A 32 23.37 -5.51 -3.82
CA PRO A 32 23.62 -4.83 -5.11
C PRO A 32 22.40 -4.71 -6.05
N ARG A 33 21.23 -5.18 -5.63
CA ARG A 33 19.96 -5.16 -6.37
C ARG A 33 19.30 -3.77 -6.34
N VAL A 34 18.19 -3.63 -7.07
CA VAL A 34 17.40 -2.39 -7.13
C VAL A 34 15.96 -2.60 -6.69
N ALA A 35 15.39 -1.58 -6.05
CA ALA A 35 13.98 -1.58 -5.68
C ALA A 35 13.10 -1.40 -6.93
N ARG A 36 12.20 -2.35 -7.20
CA ARG A 36 11.32 -2.34 -8.36
C ARG A 36 9.95 -1.75 -8.01
N ILE A 37 9.60 -0.64 -8.65
CA ILE A 37 8.33 0.07 -8.43
C ILE A 37 7.10 -0.84 -8.61
N THR A 38 7.09 -1.73 -9.61
CA THR A 38 5.96 -2.65 -9.82
C THR A 38 5.78 -3.61 -8.65
N GLY A 39 6.87 -4.10 -8.03
CA GLY A 39 6.79 -4.94 -6.83
C GLY A 39 6.23 -4.16 -5.65
N ILE A 40 6.70 -2.93 -5.44
CA ILE A 40 6.20 -2.03 -4.38
C ILE A 40 4.69 -1.77 -4.54
N ARG A 41 4.23 -1.47 -5.77
CA ARG A 41 2.80 -1.26 -6.06
C ARG A 41 1.97 -2.51 -5.82
N SER A 42 2.50 -3.68 -6.16
CA SER A 42 1.84 -4.96 -5.94
C SER A 42 1.68 -5.26 -4.44
N VAL A 43 2.74 -5.04 -3.66
CA VAL A 43 2.71 -5.14 -2.19
C VAL A 43 1.69 -4.16 -1.60
N LEU A 44 1.68 -2.89 -2.01
CA LEU A 44 0.72 -1.91 -1.52
C LEU A 44 -0.73 -2.31 -1.85
N THR A 45 -0.98 -2.78 -3.07
CA THR A 45 -2.33 -3.18 -3.51
C THR A 45 -2.82 -4.45 -2.82
N SER A 46 -1.91 -5.34 -2.43
CA SER A 46 -2.23 -6.58 -1.70
C SER A 46 -2.32 -6.38 -0.17
N THR A 47 -2.30 -5.14 0.30
CA THR A 47 -2.45 -4.85 1.72
C THR A 47 -3.88 -5.17 2.16
N ASN A 48 -4.02 -5.87 3.28
CA ASN A 48 -5.32 -6.23 3.83
C ASN A 48 -6.05 -5.02 4.43
N ASP A 49 -7.37 -5.05 4.45
CA ASP A 49 -8.19 -4.01 5.08
C ASP A 49 -8.34 -4.24 6.58
N LYS A 50 -7.19 -4.32 7.29
CA LYS A 50 -7.14 -4.51 8.74
C LYS A 50 -5.87 -3.90 9.33
N LEU A 51 -6.02 -3.04 10.33
CA LEU A 51 -4.88 -2.58 11.13
C LEU A 51 -4.30 -3.75 11.94
N GLY A 52 -2.97 -3.78 12.04
CA GLY A 52 -2.23 -4.72 12.88
C GLY A 52 -2.29 -4.33 14.36
N SER A 53 -1.12 -4.29 15.02
CA SER A 53 -1.01 -3.87 16.43
C SER A 53 -1.62 -2.48 16.66
N ALA A 54 -2.20 -2.27 17.85
CA ALA A 54 -2.66 -0.96 18.30
C ALA A 54 -1.50 0.04 18.43
N ASP A 55 -0.30 -0.45 18.73
CA ASP A 55 0.89 0.38 18.90
C ASP A 55 1.43 0.84 17.55
N ALA A 56 1.58 2.16 17.42
CA ALA A 56 2.19 2.77 16.24
C ALA A 56 3.69 2.48 16.23
N PRO A 57 4.25 1.86 15.17
CA PRO A 57 5.68 1.61 15.10
C PRO A 57 6.45 2.92 14.99
N SER A 58 7.57 3.01 15.69
CA SER A 58 8.48 4.16 15.59
C SER A 58 9.23 4.14 14.25
N LEU A 59 9.63 5.31 13.78
CA LEU A 59 10.45 5.42 12.57
C LEU A 59 11.77 4.65 12.67
N ARG A 60 12.33 4.55 13.89
CA ARG A 60 13.55 3.78 14.15
C ARG A 60 13.33 2.29 13.92
N GLU A 61 12.24 1.72 14.43
CA GLU A 61 11.89 0.30 14.23
C GLU A 61 11.63 0.01 12.77
N ILE A 62 10.90 0.89 12.09
CA ILE A 62 10.60 0.76 10.65
C ILE A 62 11.89 0.74 9.83
N ARG A 63 12.79 1.70 10.06
CA ARG A 63 14.08 1.75 9.35
C ARG A 63 14.92 0.52 9.65
N ALA A 64 14.98 0.07 10.89
CA ALA A 64 15.71 -1.14 11.27
C ALA A 64 15.13 -2.39 10.56
N ALA A 65 13.80 -2.52 10.51
CA ALA A 65 13.14 -3.64 9.83
C ALA A 65 13.38 -3.63 8.31
N VAL A 66 13.44 -2.45 7.68
CA VAL A 66 13.77 -2.34 6.26
C VAL A 66 15.25 -2.63 6.00
N GLN A 67 16.14 -2.16 6.87
CA GLN A 67 17.60 -2.27 6.72
C GLN A 67 18.16 -3.63 7.14
N SER A 68 17.37 -4.49 7.80
CA SER A 68 17.81 -5.83 8.18
C SER A 68 18.02 -6.77 6.99
N GLY A 69 17.77 -6.31 5.76
CA GLY A 69 18.02 -7.03 4.52
C GLY A 69 17.49 -6.25 3.31
N ASP A 70 17.07 -6.98 2.29
CA ASP A 70 16.53 -6.45 1.02
C ASP A 70 15.12 -5.86 1.16
N GLY A 71 15.04 -4.66 1.74
CA GLY A 71 13.80 -3.89 1.89
C GLY A 71 13.78 -2.58 1.11
N ALA A 72 12.63 -1.90 1.11
CA ALA A 72 12.49 -0.57 0.51
C ALA A 72 11.46 0.31 1.24
N ILE A 73 11.63 1.63 1.14
CA ILE A 73 10.61 2.62 1.53
C ILE A 73 10.23 3.44 0.30
N ALA A 74 8.96 3.46 -0.05
CA ALA A 74 8.44 4.29 -1.14
C ALA A 74 7.52 5.39 -0.59
N TYR A 75 7.56 6.56 -1.23
CA TYR A 75 6.86 7.77 -0.79
C TYR A 75 5.95 8.32 -1.87
N TRP A 76 4.81 8.87 -1.46
CA TRP A 76 3.84 9.59 -2.30
C TRP A 76 3.47 10.91 -1.64
N ASN A 77 3.00 11.88 -2.42
CA ASN A 77 2.41 13.11 -1.88
C ASN A 77 1.09 12.84 -1.16
N ASP A 78 0.22 12.06 -1.81
CA ASP A 78 -1.04 11.55 -1.26
C ASP A 78 -1.56 10.42 -2.18
N GLN A 79 -1.45 9.17 -1.75
CA GLN A 79 -1.94 8.01 -2.49
C GLN A 79 -3.22 7.48 -1.82
N ARG A 80 -4.26 7.25 -2.62
CA ARG A 80 -5.51 6.63 -2.14
C ARG A 80 -5.38 5.12 -2.24
N LEU A 81 -5.71 4.40 -1.17
CA LEU A 81 -5.79 2.95 -1.16
C LEU A 81 -7.16 2.53 -0.65
N ALA A 82 -7.85 1.68 -1.39
CA ALA A 82 -9.18 1.20 -1.03
C ALA A 82 -9.07 0.26 0.18
N LEU A 83 -9.39 0.78 1.36
CA LEU A 83 -9.39 0.06 2.63
C LEU A 83 -10.62 0.49 3.42
N PRO A 84 -11.85 0.08 3.03
CA PRO A 84 -13.08 0.60 3.60
C PRO A 84 -13.15 0.56 5.14
N HIS A 85 -12.77 -0.56 5.77
CA HIS A 85 -12.84 -0.71 7.22
C HIS A 85 -11.77 0.13 7.92
N VAL A 86 -10.52 0.09 7.44
CA VAL A 86 -9.42 0.87 8.01
C VAL A 86 -9.66 2.36 7.79
N SER A 87 -10.16 2.77 6.63
CA SER A 87 -10.44 4.18 6.33
C SER A 87 -11.44 4.77 7.32
N GLN A 88 -12.50 4.04 7.68
CA GLN A 88 -13.45 4.46 8.72
C GLN A 88 -12.78 4.60 10.09
N GLN A 89 -11.91 3.65 10.47
CA GLN A 89 -11.13 3.72 11.71
C GLN A 89 -10.17 4.92 11.75
N LEU A 90 -9.69 5.36 10.58
CA LEU A 90 -8.80 6.52 10.43
C LEU A 90 -9.55 7.87 10.30
N GLY A 91 -10.89 7.85 10.36
CA GLY A 91 -11.71 9.06 10.22
C GLY A 91 -11.93 9.51 8.77
N GLU A 92 -11.71 8.64 7.79
CA GLU A 92 -11.99 8.87 6.38
C GLU A 92 -13.39 8.34 6.01
N ALA A 93 -14.19 9.15 5.32
CA ALA A 93 -15.57 8.81 4.99
C ALA A 93 -15.76 8.18 3.60
N ASP A 94 -14.74 8.24 2.73
CA ASP A 94 -14.87 7.90 1.32
C ASP A 94 -14.44 6.47 0.96
N GLY A 95 -14.06 5.67 1.96
CA GLY A 95 -13.61 4.28 1.77
C GLY A 95 -12.12 4.13 1.42
N TYR A 96 -11.35 5.22 1.45
CA TYR A 96 -9.94 5.21 1.06
C TYR A 96 -9.03 5.75 2.15
N ALA A 97 -8.04 4.95 2.55
CA ALA A 97 -6.92 5.44 3.33
C ALA A 97 -6.04 6.36 2.48
N ARG A 98 -5.55 7.45 3.09
CA ARG A 98 -4.58 8.38 2.49
C ARG A 98 -3.17 8.01 2.92
N ILE A 99 -2.35 7.57 1.98
CA ILE A 99 -1.03 6.99 2.20
C ILE A 99 0.04 7.96 1.69
N ARG A 100 1.07 8.24 2.50
CA ARG A 100 2.26 9.01 2.09
C ARG A 100 3.52 8.18 1.97
N ALA A 101 3.53 6.98 2.54
CA ALA A 101 4.64 6.07 2.39
C ALA A 101 4.23 4.62 2.69
N ILE A 102 4.97 3.69 2.09
CA ILE A 102 5.02 2.29 2.50
C ILE A 102 6.47 1.93 2.80
N ALA A 103 6.71 1.30 3.94
CA ALA A 103 7.96 0.62 4.22
C ALA A 103 7.73 -0.89 4.14
N ILE A 104 8.57 -1.53 3.34
CA ILE A 104 8.49 -2.95 3.00
C ILE A 104 9.78 -3.59 3.52
N PRO A 105 9.73 -4.25 4.71
CA PRO A 105 10.82 -5.08 5.21
C PRO A 105 11.13 -6.23 4.25
N PRO A 106 12.30 -6.90 4.37
CA PRO A 106 12.64 -8.07 3.57
C PRO A 106 11.55 -9.15 3.60
N GLN A 107 11.45 -9.94 2.53
CA GLN A 107 10.47 -11.02 2.45
C GLN A 107 10.74 -12.05 3.57
N PRO A 108 9.77 -12.33 4.45
CA PRO A 108 9.93 -13.40 5.44
C PRO A 108 9.82 -14.77 4.76
N LEU A 109 10.81 -15.64 5.03
CA LEU A 109 10.86 -17.00 4.48
C LEU A 109 9.70 -17.86 5.02
N GLY A 110 8.97 -18.53 4.12
CA GLY A 110 7.89 -19.46 4.48
C GLY A 110 6.62 -18.83 5.05
N ALA A 111 6.51 -17.49 5.06
CA ALA A 111 5.34 -16.80 5.56
C ALA A 111 4.23 -16.68 4.50
N GLN A 112 2.97 -16.68 4.95
CA GLN A 112 1.79 -16.49 4.08
C GLN A 112 1.48 -15.02 3.80
N TYR A 113 2.04 -14.12 4.60
CA TYR A 113 1.92 -12.68 4.48
C TYR A 113 3.20 -12.02 5.01
N ARG A 114 3.39 -10.75 4.65
CA ARG A 114 4.45 -9.91 5.21
C ARG A 114 3.85 -8.76 5.99
N HIS A 115 4.52 -8.33 7.04
CA HIS A 115 4.21 -7.05 7.66
C HIS A 115 4.75 -5.91 6.80
N VAL A 116 3.91 -4.92 6.57
CA VAL A 116 4.28 -3.64 5.96
C VAL A 116 3.90 -2.52 6.89
N TYR A 117 4.58 -1.39 6.75
CA TYR A 117 4.25 -0.18 7.48
C TYR A 117 3.72 0.86 6.52
N LEU A 118 2.55 1.42 6.80
CA LEU A 118 1.98 2.51 6.01
C LEU A 118 2.00 3.80 6.81
N LEU A 119 2.45 4.89 6.20
CA LEU A 119 2.27 6.24 6.73
C LEU A 119 0.91 6.74 6.27
N VAL A 120 -0.08 6.67 7.14
CA VAL A 120 -1.49 6.94 6.83
C VAL A 120 -1.97 8.22 7.49
N ARG A 121 -2.92 8.91 6.85
CA ARG A 121 -3.67 9.98 7.51
C ARG A 121 -4.67 9.35 8.48
N ASP A 122 -4.56 9.73 9.74
CA ASP A 122 -5.38 9.33 10.87
C ASP A 122 -5.91 10.59 11.54
N HIS A 123 -7.22 10.83 11.44
CA HIS A 123 -7.90 12.01 11.98
C HIS A 123 -7.17 13.33 11.65
N GLY A 124 -6.72 13.47 10.40
CA GLY A 124 -6.05 14.67 9.89
C GLY A 124 -4.54 14.75 10.12
N ARG A 125 -3.93 13.81 10.86
CA ARG A 125 -2.48 13.74 11.08
C ARG A 125 -1.90 12.48 10.48
N TYR A 126 -0.64 12.51 10.04
CA TYR A 126 0.00 11.30 9.51
C TYR A 126 0.69 10.52 10.61
N ARG A 127 0.44 9.21 10.67
CA ARG A 127 1.16 8.28 11.55
C ARG A 127 1.48 6.97 10.84
N TRP A 128 2.50 6.28 11.32
CA TRP A 128 2.79 4.93 10.86
C TRP A 128 1.83 3.92 11.50
N VAL A 129 1.38 2.96 10.70
CA VAL A 129 0.60 1.80 11.14
C VAL A 129 1.22 0.54 10.56
N THR A 130 1.04 -0.57 11.26
CA THR A 130 1.42 -1.90 10.76
C THR A 130 0.22 -2.53 10.08
N MET A 131 0.43 -3.12 8.91
CA MET A 131 -0.57 -3.86 8.15
C MET A 131 0.03 -5.16 7.61
N GLN A 132 -0.81 -6.04 7.07
CA GLN A 132 -0.33 -7.24 6.37
C GLN A 132 -0.50 -7.05 4.87
N ALA A 133 0.47 -7.49 4.10
CA ALA A 133 0.36 -7.61 2.65
C ALA A 133 0.53 -9.08 2.24
N PHE A 134 -0.27 -9.52 1.27
CA PHE A 134 -0.26 -10.92 0.81
C PHE A 134 0.68 -11.15 -0.37
N ASP A 135 1.07 -10.09 -1.08
CA ASP A 135 2.08 -10.22 -2.10
C ASP A 135 3.47 -10.38 -1.46
N MET A 136 4.03 -11.56 -1.64
CA MET A 136 5.32 -11.97 -1.13
C MET A 136 6.45 -11.75 -2.14
N GLN A 137 6.20 -11.08 -3.28
CA GLN A 137 7.24 -10.73 -4.23
C GLN A 137 8.39 -9.97 -3.56
N ASP A 138 9.60 -10.31 -3.98
CA ASP A 138 10.78 -9.53 -3.62
C ASP A 138 10.70 -8.17 -4.31
N VAL A 139 10.81 -7.11 -3.52
CA VAL A 139 10.80 -5.74 -4.04
C VAL A 139 12.19 -5.33 -4.51
N CYS A 140 13.22 -6.02 -4.04
CA CYS A 140 14.59 -5.89 -4.51
C CYS A 140 14.84 -6.95 -5.58
N VAL A 141 15.18 -6.54 -6.80
CA VAL A 141 15.44 -7.47 -7.90
C VAL A 141 16.78 -7.17 -8.56
N GLU A 142 17.35 -8.18 -9.20
CA GLU A 142 18.54 -7.97 -10.04
C GLU A 142 18.27 -6.88 -11.07
N GLY A 143 19.20 -5.94 -11.19
CA GLY A 143 19.09 -4.80 -12.10
C GLY A 143 20.07 -3.70 -11.73
N HIS A 144 20.31 -2.79 -12.68
CA HIS A 144 21.07 -1.57 -12.46
C HIS A 144 20.12 -0.40 -12.25
N VAL A 145 20.52 0.56 -11.41
CA VAL A 145 19.79 1.84 -11.28
C VAL A 145 19.87 2.52 -12.65
N GLN A 146 18.75 2.63 -13.36
CA GLN A 146 18.71 3.47 -14.55
C GLN A 146 18.81 4.92 -14.07
N SER A 147 20.00 5.49 -14.23
CA SER A 147 20.34 6.90 -14.01
C SER A 147 19.75 7.79 -15.08
#